data_AF-A0A959VR48-F1
#
_entry.id   AF-A0A959VR48-F1
#
_cell.length_a   1.000
_cell.length_b   1.000
_cell.length_c   1.000
_cell.angle_alpha   90.00
_cell.angle_beta   90.00
_cell.angle_gamma   90.00
#
_symmetry.space_group_name_H-M   'P 1'
#
loop_
_entity.id
_entity.type
_entity.pdbx_description
1 polymer ?
#
loop_
_entity_poly.entity_id
_entity_poly.type
_entity_poly.pdbx_seq_one_letter_code
_entity_poly.pdbx_strand_id
1 'polypeptide(L)'
;IYSPTGEVAAVVDWELCTIGEPLADLGLLMVYWREAGDEQIPLITPATVEPGFPTRRELANLYAETTGRDISKLDYFVALGFWKLAIIAEGVLARFAAGQYGEDVGDVVERSRATIDLLVGQADEAIGRIS
;
A
#
# COMPACT_ATOMS: atom_id res chain seq x y z
N ILE A 1 -3.62 14.68 11.18
CA ILE A 1 -3.98 16.10 11.49
C ILE A 1 -2.68 16.89 11.62
N TYR A 2 -2.59 18.07 11.00
CA TYR A 2 -1.39 18.92 11.05
C TYR A 2 -1.65 20.20 11.85
N SER A 3 -0.61 20.75 12.47
CA SER A 3 -0.63 22.06 13.10
C SER A 3 -0.71 23.17 12.03
N PRO A 4 -1.02 24.43 12.41
CA PRO A 4 -0.95 25.56 11.47
C PRO A 4 0.45 25.79 10.87
N THR A 5 1.50 25.29 11.52
CA THR A 5 2.90 25.37 11.07
C THR A 5 3.35 24.15 10.24
N GLY A 6 2.47 23.16 10.02
CA GLY A 6 2.73 22.00 9.17
C GLY A 6 3.29 20.77 9.89
N GLU A 7 3.43 20.80 11.21
CA GLU A 7 3.89 19.64 12.00
C GLU A 7 2.75 18.64 12.22
N VAL A 8 3.05 17.35 12.33
CA VAL A 8 2.04 16.33 12.66
C VAL A 8 1.50 16.56 14.08
N ALA A 9 0.24 16.92 14.20
CA ALA A 9 -0.43 17.17 15.48
C ALA A 9 -1.14 15.91 16.02
N ALA A 10 -1.65 15.06 15.15
CA ALA A 10 -2.24 13.78 15.54
C ALA A 10 -2.24 12.76 14.38
N VAL A 11 -2.00 11.51 14.73
CA VAL A 11 -2.28 10.32 13.90
C VAL A 11 -3.65 9.79 14.31
N VAL A 12 -4.53 9.55 13.34
CA VAL A 12 -5.91 9.09 13.54
C VAL A 12 -6.10 7.72 12.90
N ASP A 13 -7.31 7.16 13.01
CA ASP A 13 -7.67 5.88 12.37
C ASP A 13 -6.88 4.67 12.90
N TRP A 14 -6.96 4.46 14.22
CA TRP A 14 -6.23 3.39 14.94
C TRP A 14 -6.98 2.06 14.97
N GLU A 15 -8.06 1.88 14.21
CA GLU A 15 -8.94 0.70 14.34
C GLU A 15 -8.25 -0.62 13.96
N LEU A 16 -7.18 -0.55 13.16
CA LEU A 16 -6.36 -1.70 12.75
C LEU A 16 -5.01 -1.79 13.48
N CYS A 17 -4.75 -0.95 14.49
CA CYS A 17 -3.46 -0.94 15.16
C CYS A 17 -3.23 -2.22 15.99
N THR A 18 -2.00 -2.71 15.99
CA THR A 18 -1.60 -3.87 16.77
C THR A 18 -0.09 -3.85 17.06
N ILE A 19 0.39 -4.74 17.90
CA ILE A 19 1.82 -4.98 18.10
C ILE A 19 2.30 -5.93 17.00
N GLY A 20 3.34 -5.53 16.26
CA GLY A 20 3.86 -6.31 15.15
C GLY A 20 5.27 -5.91 14.74
N GLU A 21 5.75 -6.52 13.64
CA GLU A 21 7.03 -6.19 13.04
C GLU A 21 6.96 -4.82 12.33
N PRO A 22 7.76 -3.81 12.70
CA PRO A 22 7.67 -2.47 12.11
C PRO A 22 7.92 -2.41 10.60
N LEU A 23 8.71 -3.34 10.06
CA LEU A 23 8.88 -3.42 8.61
C LEU A 23 7.58 -3.75 7.87
N ALA A 24 6.58 -4.35 8.51
CA ALA A 24 5.27 -4.57 7.90
C ALA A 24 4.56 -3.24 7.58
N ASP A 25 4.64 -2.27 8.50
CA ASP A 25 4.06 -0.94 8.28
C ASP A 25 4.87 -0.14 7.26
N LEU A 26 6.22 -0.22 7.32
CA LEU A 26 7.07 0.42 6.31
C LEU A 26 6.86 -0.19 4.91
N GLY A 27 6.74 -1.51 4.82
CA GLY A 27 6.46 -2.22 3.57
C GLY A 27 5.11 -1.83 2.99
N LEU A 28 4.06 -1.73 3.83
CA LEU A 28 2.76 -1.24 3.40
C LEU A 28 2.82 0.24 2.96
N LEU A 29 3.62 1.07 3.64
CA LEU A 29 3.85 2.44 3.20
C LEU A 29 4.48 2.48 1.79
N MET A 30 5.45 1.62 1.46
CA MET A 30 6.04 1.55 0.11
C MET A 30 5.05 1.10 -0.97
N VAL A 31 3.97 0.39 -0.61
CA VAL A 31 2.89 0.05 -1.55
C VAL A 31 2.10 1.29 -1.94
N TYR A 32 1.78 2.14 -0.96
CA TYR A 32 1.05 3.40 -1.18
C TYR A 32 1.92 4.55 -1.68
N TRP A 33 3.22 4.53 -1.39
CA TRP A 33 4.18 5.54 -1.79
C TRP A 33 4.62 5.30 -3.24
N ARG A 34 3.94 5.96 -4.19
CA ARG A 34 4.21 5.81 -5.62
C ARG A 34 5.12 6.92 -6.13
N GLU A 35 5.87 6.60 -7.18
CA GLU A 35 6.80 7.52 -7.85
C GLU A 35 6.33 7.82 -9.27
N ALA A 36 6.84 8.92 -9.85
CA ALA A 36 6.52 9.29 -11.23
C ALA A 36 6.98 8.18 -12.20
N GLY A 37 6.06 7.71 -13.05
CA GLY A 37 6.31 6.62 -13.99
C GLY A 37 5.87 5.23 -13.50
N ASP A 38 5.48 5.10 -12.22
CA ASP A 38 4.82 3.90 -11.73
C ASP A 38 3.48 3.67 -12.46
N GLU A 39 3.15 2.40 -12.71
CA GLU A 39 1.82 2.02 -13.18
C GLU A 39 0.76 2.44 -12.16
N GLN A 40 -0.38 2.93 -12.66
CA GLN A 40 -1.50 3.36 -11.83
C GLN A 40 -2.26 2.15 -11.28
N ILE A 41 -2.48 2.14 -9.97
CA ILE A 41 -3.27 1.09 -9.30
C ILE A 41 -4.64 1.70 -8.94
N PRO A 42 -5.77 1.19 -9.45
CA PRO A 42 -7.11 1.79 -9.28
C PRO A 42 -7.60 2.05 -7.83
N LEU A 43 -6.87 1.57 -6.81
CA LEU A 43 -7.17 1.75 -5.38
C LEU A 43 -6.22 2.73 -4.67
N ILE A 44 -5.23 3.27 -5.39
CA ILE A 44 -4.19 4.11 -4.83
C ILE A 44 -4.21 5.43 -5.62
N THR A 45 -4.46 6.53 -4.90
CA THR A 45 -4.38 7.89 -5.46
C THR A 45 -3.20 8.61 -4.84
N PRO A 46 -1.98 8.42 -5.39
CA PRO A 46 -0.76 8.84 -4.72
C PRO A 46 -0.47 10.32 -4.97
N ALA A 47 -0.52 11.17 -3.94
CA ALA A 47 -0.01 12.53 -4.04
C ALA A 47 1.54 12.56 -4.16
N THR A 48 2.21 11.47 -3.82
CA THR A 48 3.67 11.33 -3.76
C THR A 48 4.35 11.29 -5.13
N VAL A 49 3.58 11.20 -6.21
CA VAL A 49 4.14 11.28 -7.58
C VAL A 49 4.48 12.71 -7.99
N GLU A 50 3.98 13.70 -7.26
CA GLU A 50 4.27 15.11 -7.52
C GLU A 50 5.72 15.48 -7.11
N PRO A 51 6.32 16.50 -7.73
CA PRO A 51 7.66 16.96 -7.37
C PRO A 51 7.75 17.40 -5.89
N GLY A 52 8.88 17.08 -5.26
CA GLY A 52 9.18 17.47 -3.88
C GLY A 52 8.97 16.38 -2.83
N PHE A 53 8.38 15.24 -3.21
CA PHE A 53 8.36 14.04 -2.37
C PHE A 53 9.64 13.20 -2.58
N PRO A 54 10.17 12.54 -1.53
CA PRO A 54 11.26 11.59 -1.68
C PRO A 54 10.83 10.35 -2.47
N THR A 55 11.80 9.70 -3.11
CA THR A 55 11.64 8.33 -3.65
C THR A 55 11.40 7.32 -2.53
N ARG A 56 10.86 6.13 -2.85
CA ARG A 56 10.71 5.03 -1.88
C ARG A 56 12.05 4.67 -1.23
N ARG A 57 13.12 4.68 -2.02
CA ARG A 57 14.48 4.37 -1.53
C ARG A 57 14.96 5.41 -0.52
N GLU A 58 14.82 6.70 -0.83
CA GLU A 58 15.21 7.78 0.08
C GLU A 58 14.39 7.74 1.37
N LEU A 59 13.08 7.51 1.28
CA LEU A 59 12.22 7.42 2.45
C LEU A 59 12.56 6.21 3.34
N ALA A 60 12.81 5.04 2.73
CA ALA A 60 13.22 3.84 3.47
C ALA A 60 14.59 4.03 4.15
N ASN A 61 15.54 4.68 3.48
CA ASN A 61 16.85 4.98 4.04
C ASN A 61 16.73 5.96 5.22
N LEU A 62 15.93 7.03 5.09
CA LEU A 62 15.66 7.97 6.17
C LEU A 62 15.06 7.25 7.40
N TYR A 63 14.14 6.31 7.18
CA TYR A 63 13.60 5.47 8.25
C TYR A 63 14.69 4.62 8.93
N ALA A 64 15.53 3.96 8.14
CA ALA A 64 16.62 3.13 8.66
C ALA A 64 17.63 3.95 9.48
N GLU A 65 18.04 5.11 8.98
CA GLU A 65 18.97 6.03 9.65
C GLU A 65 18.38 6.58 10.96
N THR A 66 17.10 6.96 10.95
CA THR A 66 16.42 7.54 12.12
C THR A 66 16.19 6.51 13.22
N THR A 67 15.89 5.26 12.84
CA THR A 67 15.50 4.20 13.80
C THR A 67 16.61 3.23 14.14
N GLY A 68 17.70 3.21 13.37
CA GLY A 68 18.78 2.21 13.47
C GLY A 68 18.37 0.80 13.02
N ARG A 69 17.23 0.64 12.34
CA ARG A 69 16.70 -0.66 11.93
C ARG A 69 17.35 -1.16 10.63
N ASP A 70 17.59 -2.46 10.59
CA ASP A 70 17.94 -3.14 9.35
C ASP A 70 16.69 -3.30 8.45
N ILE A 71 16.77 -2.76 7.24
CA ILE A 71 15.72 -2.82 6.22
C ILE A 71 16.04 -3.82 5.10
N SER A 72 17.04 -4.69 5.29
CA SER A 72 17.45 -5.71 4.30
C SER A 72 16.31 -6.62 3.83
N LYS A 73 15.28 -6.79 4.68
CA LYS A 73 14.08 -7.59 4.38
C LYS A 73 12.88 -6.78 3.88
N LEU A 74 13.04 -5.49 3.59
CA LEU A 74 11.92 -4.61 3.28
C LEU A 74 11.08 -5.13 2.10
N ASP A 75 11.70 -5.62 1.03
CA ASP A 75 10.98 -6.13 -0.15
C ASP A 75 10.05 -7.32 0.17
N TYR A 76 10.36 -8.14 1.18
CA TYR A 76 9.43 -9.16 1.70
C TYR A 76 8.15 -8.53 2.25
N PHE A 77 8.28 -7.44 3.00
CA PHE A 77 7.13 -6.74 3.58
C PHE A 77 6.39 -5.90 2.54
N VAL A 78 7.05 -5.42 1.50
CA VAL A 78 6.39 -4.81 0.33
C VAL A 78 5.52 -5.85 -0.38
N ALA A 79 6.05 -7.05 -0.64
CA ALA A 79 5.28 -8.14 -1.20
C ALA A 79 4.08 -8.51 -0.34
N LEU A 80 4.29 -8.62 0.99
CA LEU A 80 3.21 -8.88 1.94
C LEU A 80 2.15 -7.76 1.92
N GLY A 81 2.56 -6.51 1.76
CA GLY A 81 1.66 -5.36 1.62
C GLY A 81 0.78 -5.45 0.37
N PHE A 82 1.34 -5.80 -0.79
CA PHE A 82 0.57 -6.02 -2.01
C PHE A 82 -0.40 -7.20 -1.88
N TRP A 83 0.04 -8.32 -1.30
CA TRP A 83 -0.84 -9.45 -0.99
C TRP A 83 -1.99 -9.05 -0.05
N LYS A 84 -1.71 -8.23 0.97
CA LYS A 84 -2.74 -7.71 1.88
C LYS A 84 -3.80 -6.91 1.11
N LEU A 85 -3.39 -6.03 0.19
CA LEU A 85 -4.34 -5.27 -0.63
C LEU A 85 -5.14 -6.17 -1.58
N ALA A 86 -4.51 -7.17 -2.19
CA ALA A 86 -5.19 -8.13 -3.07
C ALA A 86 -6.28 -8.90 -2.29
N ILE A 87 -5.98 -9.36 -1.08
CA ILE A 87 -6.94 -10.05 -0.21
C ILE A 87 -8.09 -9.12 0.21
N ILE A 88 -7.80 -7.86 0.53
CA ILE A 88 -8.84 -6.87 0.86
C ILE A 88 -9.77 -6.65 -0.34
N ALA A 89 -9.20 -6.47 -1.54
CA ALA A 89 -9.96 -6.30 -2.78
C ALA A 89 -10.82 -7.53 -3.10
N GLU A 90 -10.27 -8.74 -2.97
CA GLU A 90 -11.03 -9.99 -3.13
C GLU A 90 -12.17 -10.09 -2.11
N GLY A 91 -11.95 -9.68 -0.86
CA GLY A 91 -13.00 -9.63 0.16
C GLY A 91 -14.13 -8.66 -0.17
N VAL A 92 -13.82 -7.51 -0.78
CA VAL A 92 -14.84 -6.58 -1.31
C VAL A 92 -15.61 -7.22 -2.45
N LEU A 93 -14.92 -7.85 -3.40
CA LEU A 93 -15.55 -8.54 -4.53
C LEU A 93 -16.46 -9.69 -4.07
N ALA A 94 -16.06 -10.45 -3.05
CA ALA A 94 -16.87 -11.54 -2.50
C ALA A 94 -18.17 -11.04 -1.86
N ARG A 95 -18.12 -9.96 -1.08
CA ARG A 95 -19.32 -9.32 -0.49
C ARG A 95 -20.27 -8.79 -1.55
N PHE A 96 -19.70 -8.24 -2.62
CA PHE A 96 -20.44 -7.81 -3.79
C PHE A 96 -21.15 -8.98 -4.50
N ALA A 97 -20.44 -10.08 -4.77
CA ALA A 97 -21.03 -11.25 -5.40
C ALA A 97 -22.16 -11.87 -4.55
N ALA A 98 -22.13 -11.65 -3.23
CA ALA A 98 -23.19 -12.03 -2.30
C ALA A 98 -24.38 -11.05 -2.26
N GLY A 99 -24.41 -10.02 -3.12
CA GLY A 99 -25.53 -9.07 -3.24
C GLY A 99 -25.58 -7.98 -2.16
N GLN A 100 -24.51 -7.77 -1.39
CA GLN A 100 -24.51 -6.83 -0.26
C GLN A 100 -24.44 -5.35 -0.67
N TYR A 101 -24.28 -5.05 -1.96
CA TYR A 101 -24.11 -3.69 -2.49
C TYR A 101 -25.19 -3.25 -3.50
N GLY A 102 -26.26 -4.05 -3.69
CA GLY A 102 -27.36 -3.75 -4.62
C GLY A 102 -27.21 -4.37 -6.01
N GLU A 103 -28.17 -4.10 -6.91
CA GLU A 103 -28.31 -4.78 -8.21
C GLU A 103 -27.66 -4.05 -9.41
N ASP A 104 -27.46 -2.73 -9.34
CA ASP A 104 -26.85 -1.95 -10.43
C ASP A 104 -25.39 -1.65 -10.14
N VAL A 105 -24.55 -2.49 -10.73
CA VAL A 105 -23.14 -2.57 -10.35
C VAL A 105 -22.17 -2.62 -11.52
N GLY A 106 -22.68 -2.37 -12.73
CA GLY A 106 -21.89 -2.22 -13.95
C GLY A 106 -20.77 -3.27 -14.11
N ASP A 107 -19.55 -2.79 -14.35
CA ASP A 107 -18.35 -3.58 -14.56
C ASP A 107 -17.46 -3.72 -13.31
N VAL A 108 -18.02 -3.49 -12.11
CA VAL A 108 -17.27 -3.53 -10.84
C VAL A 108 -16.56 -4.87 -10.63
N VAL A 109 -17.19 -5.99 -11.00
CA VAL A 109 -16.58 -7.33 -10.88
C VAL A 109 -15.33 -7.44 -11.73
N GLU A 110 -15.40 -7.06 -13.00
CA GLU A 110 -14.30 -7.18 -13.95
C GLU A 110 -13.14 -6.26 -13.53
N ARG A 111 -13.43 -5.00 -13.19
CA ARG A 111 -12.43 -4.05 -12.69
C ARG A 111 -11.77 -4.50 -11.40
N SER A 112 -12.55 -5.09 -10.48
CA SER A 112 -12.02 -5.63 -9.23
C SER A 112 -11.05 -6.77 -9.50
N ARG A 113 -11.42 -7.72 -10.38
CA ARG A 113 -10.53 -8.83 -10.78
C ARG A 113 -9.23 -8.33 -11.40
N ALA A 114 -9.30 -7.41 -12.36
CA ALA A 114 -8.12 -6.83 -12.97
C ALA A 114 -7.21 -6.13 -11.94
N THR A 115 -7.80 -5.46 -10.96
CA THR A 115 -7.05 -4.81 -9.87
C THR A 115 -6.38 -5.84 -8.96
N ILE A 116 -7.06 -6.95 -8.64
CA ILE A 116 -6.50 -8.04 -7.83
C ILE A 116 -5.31 -8.67 -8.56
N ASP A 117 -5.44 -8.97 -9.85
CA ASP A 117 -4.37 -9.55 -10.66
C ASP A 117 -3.15 -8.61 -10.72
N LEU A 118 -3.38 -7.30 -10.89
CA LEU A 118 -2.33 -6.29 -10.83
C LEU A 118 -1.60 -6.28 -9.47
N LEU A 119 -2.35 -6.33 -8.37
CA LEU A 119 -1.77 -6.35 -7.02
C LEU A 119 -0.95 -7.63 -6.76
N VAL A 120 -1.42 -8.79 -7.23
CA VAL A 120 -0.68 -10.05 -7.14
C VAL A 120 0.61 -9.97 -7.98
N GLY A 121 0.54 -9.46 -9.21
CA GLY A 121 1.74 -9.26 -10.04
C GLY A 121 2.78 -8.34 -9.38
N GLN A 122 2.34 -7.25 -8.74
CA GLN A 122 3.22 -6.36 -7.98
C GLN A 122 3.85 -7.05 -6.75
N ALA A 123 3.13 -7.97 -6.11
CA ALA A 123 3.70 -8.79 -5.04
C ALA A 123 4.80 -9.73 -5.57
N ASP A 124 4.58 -10.36 -6.72
CA ASP A 124 5.56 -11.24 -7.36
C ASP A 124 6.82 -10.46 -7.79
N GLU A 125 6.67 -9.27 -8.34
CA GLU A 125 7.80 -8.37 -8.64
C GLU A 125 8.60 -8.01 -7.39
N ALA A 126 7.92 -7.76 -6.26
CA ALA A 126 8.58 -7.48 -5.00
C ALA A 126 9.34 -8.70 -4.45
N ILE A 127 8.77 -9.89 -4.57
CA ILE A 127 9.45 -11.14 -4.21
C ILE A 127 10.69 -11.34 -5.08
N GLY A 128 10.60 -11.05 -6.38
CA GLY A 128 11.71 -11.19 -7.33
C GLY A 128 12.94 -10.34 -6.98
N ARG A 129 12.79 -9.27 -6.20
CA ARG A 129 13.90 -8.43 -5.71
C ARG A 129 14.64 -9.01 -4.50
N ILE A 130 14.10 -10.04 -3.86
CA ILE A 130 14.68 -10.69 -2.67
C ILE A 130 15.71 -11.74 -3.06
N SER A 131 15.57 -12.33 -4.25
CA SER A 131 16.40 -13.39 -4.83
C SER A 131 17.57 -12.86 -5.66
#